data_AF-A0A926V3B5-F1
#
_entry.id   AF-A0A926V3B5-F1
#
_cell.length_a   1.000
_cell.length_b   1.000
_cell.length_c   1.000
_cell.angle_alpha   90.00
_cell.angle_beta   90.00
_cell.angle_gamma   90.00
#
_symmetry.space_group_name_H-M   'P 1'
#
loop_
_entity.id
_entity.type
_entity.pdbx_description
1 polymer ?
#
loop_
_entity_poly.entity_id
_entity_poly.type
_entity_poly.pdbx_seq_one_letter_code
_entity_poly.pdbx_strand_id
1 'polypeptide(L)' 'MKAGDRVRLKQLFRPSLISTQSYRFGIVVDIVSTFYNAEVLVYLYDPNTEAIYIDETGIQAIYSFQLEEIERFE' A
#
# COMPACT_ATOMS: atom_id res chain seq x y z
N MET A 1 11.83 -6.81 -0.84
CA MET A 1 10.47 -6.67 -0.33
C MET A 1 10.42 -7.42 0.96
N LYS A 2 10.40 -6.64 2.03
CA LYS A 2 10.28 -7.02 3.43
C LYS A 2 9.55 -5.88 4.14
N ALA A 3 9.10 -6.11 5.37
CA ALA A 3 8.53 -5.05 6.19
C ALA A 3 9.43 -3.79 6.22
N GLY A 4 8.82 -2.63 6.01
CA GLY A 4 9.50 -1.33 5.93
C GLY A 4 9.95 -0.92 4.52
N ASP A 5 9.99 -1.82 3.54
CA ASP A 5 10.35 -1.46 2.16
C ASP A 5 9.25 -0.54 1.56
N ARG A 6 9.67 0.48 0.79
CA ARG A 6 8.75 1.27 -0.04
C ARG A 6 8.46 0.53 -1.34
N VAL A 7 7.21 0.57 -1.77
CA VAL A 7 6.75 -0.09 -3.00
C VAL A 7 5.87 0.85 -3.80
N ARG A 8 5.79 0.59 -5.12
CA ARG A 8 4.94 1.32 -6.05
C ARG A 8 3.79 0.43 -6.52
N LEU A 9 2.57 0.91 -6.39
CA LEU A 9 1.38 0.30 -6.98
C LEU A 9 1.39 0.56 -8.49
N LYS A 10 1.16 -0.48 -9.30
CA LYS A 10 1.11 -0.36 -10.77
C LYS A 10 -0.05 0.52 -11.23
N GLN A 11 -1.16 0.51 -10.49
CA GLN A 11 -2.32 1.37 -10.71
C GLN A 11 -2.52 2.33 -9.53
N LEU A 12 -3.18 3.45 -9.78
CA LEU A 12 -3.59 4.36 -8.71
C LEU A 12 -4.67 3.70 -7.87
N PHE A 13 -4.50 3.74 -6.56
CA PHE A 13 -5.46 3.22 -5.61
C PHE A 13 -6.17 4.34 -4.87
N ARG A 14 -7.49 4.24 -4.70
CA ARG A 14 -8.29 5.15 -3.87
C ARG A 14 -8.80 4.39 -2.65
N PRO A 15 -8.45 4.82 -1.43
CA PRO A 15 -8.82 4.09 -0.22
C PRO A 15 -10.32 4.11 0.08
N SER A 16 -11.05 5.12 -0.40
CA SER A 16 -12.50 5.21 -0.28
C SER A 16 -13.12 5.92 -1.46
N LEU A 17 -14.42 5.70 -1.68
CA LEU A 17 -15.19 6.34 -2.77
C LEU A 17 -15.29 7.86 -2.63
N ILE A 18 -15.19 8.35 -1.39
CA ILE A 18 -15.24 9.78 -1.06
C ILE A 18 -13.86 10.42 -1.00
N SER A 19 -12.78 9.62 -0.98
CA SER A 19 -11.43 10.13 -0.94
C SER A 19 -11.09 10.82 -2.28
N THR A 20 -10.71 12.09 -2.19
CA THR A 20 -10.20 12.85 -3.33
C THR A 20 -8.73 12.51 -3.62
N GLN A 21 -8.05 11.85 -2.69
CA GLN A 21 -6.65 11.48 -2.80
C GLN A 21 -6.50 10.07 -3.39
N SER A 22 -5.57 9.93 -4.32
CA SER A 22 -5.18 8.64 -4.88
C SER A 22 -3.73 8.36 -4.54
N TYR A 23 -3.42 7.11 -4.24
CA TYR A 23 -2.13 6.66 -3.79
C TYR A 23 -1.47 5.80 -4.86
N ARG A 24 -0.17 5.96 -5.01
CA ARG A 24 0.67 5.16 -5.91
C ARG A 24 1.77 4.43 -5.18
N PHE A 25 1.94 4.68 -3.88
CA PHE A 25 3.01 4.12 -3.09
C PHE A 25 2.46 3.54 -1.79
N GLY A 26 3.18 2.56 -1.28
CA GLY A 26 2.93 1.99 0.02
C GLY A 26 4.23 1.61 0.75
N ILE A 27 4.12 1.42 2.05
CA ILE A 27 5.17 0.84 2.89
C ILE A 27 4.72 -0.56 3.26
N VAL A 28 5.57 -1.55 2.99
CA VAL A 28 5.28 -2.96 3.27
C VAL A 28 5.17 -3.17 4.77
N VAL A 29 4.06 -3.77 5.19
CA VAL A 29 3.82 -4.23 6.56
C VAL A 29 4.26 -5.68 6.68
N ASP A 30 3.76 -6.53 5.78
CA ASP A 30 4.08 -7.95 5.75
C ASP A 30 3.81 -8.54 4.35
N ILE A 31 4.24 -9.77 4.12
CA ILE A 31 3.97 -10.55 2.91
C ILE A 31 3.31 -11.85 3.34
N VAL A 32 2.06 -12.04 2.92
CA VAL A 32 1.30 -13.26 3.20
C VAL A 32 1.37 -14.16 1.97
N SER A 33 1.92 -15.36 2.14
CA SER A 33 2.00 -16.34 1.06
C SER A 33 1.14 -17.55 1.37
N THR A 34 0.32 -17.94 0.40
CA THR A 34 -0.38 -19.22 0.36
C THR A 34 0.32 -20.14 -0.65
N PHE A 35 -0.21 -21.36 -0.83
CA PHE A 35 0.32 -22.31 -1.82
C PHE A 35 0.18 -21.83 -3.27
N TYR A 36 -0.78 -20.93 -3.55
CA TYR A 36 -1.11 -20.51 -4.91
C TYR A 36 -0.79 -19.03 -5.18
N ASN A 37 -0.90 -18.17 -4.16
CA ASN A 37 -0.78 -16.72 -4.31
C ASN A 37 0.04 -16.10 -3.18
N ALA A 38 0.67 -14.96 -3.48
CA ALA A 38 1.30 -14.09 -2.51
C ALA A 38 0.66 -12.71 -2.56
N GLU A 39 0.34 -12.19 -1.38
CA GLU A 39 -0.20 -10.85 -1.17
C GLU A 39 0.77 -10.04 -0.33
N VAL A 40 0.83 -8.74 -0.61
CA VAL A 40 1.65 -7.79 0.13
C VAL A 40 0.71 -6.86 0.87
N LEU A 41 0.88 -6.84 2.19
CA LEU A 41 0.16 -5.92 3.06
C LEU A 41 0.93 -4.61 3.12
N VAL A 42 0.25 -3.48 2.87
CA VAL A 42 0.90 -2.16 2.85
C VAL A 42 0.08 -1.12 3.60
N TYR A 43 0.80 -0.15 4.15
CA TYR A 43 0.24 1.16 4.46
C TYR A 43 0.37 2.07 3.24
N LEU A 44 -0.69 2.79 2.87
CA LEU A 44 -0.60 3.77 1.78
C LEU A 44 0.28 4.94 2.21
N TYR A 45 1.15 5.37 1.30
CA TYR A 45 2.22 6.33 1.58
C TYR A 45 2.24 7.44 0.53
N ASP A 46 2.36 8.70 0.98
CA ASP A 46 2.61 9.84 0.10
C ASP A 46 4.10 10.22 0.17
N PRO A 47 4.87 10.07 -0.93
CA PRO A 47 6.30 10.36 -0.93
C PRO A 47 6.62 11.85 -0.82
N ASN A 48 5.68 12.75 -1.10
CA ASN A 48 5.95 14.19 -1.06
C ASN A 48 5.89 14.73 0.38
N THR A 49 5.02 14.15 1.20
CA THR A 49 4.80 14.56 2.60
C THR A 49 5.44 13.59 3.59
N GLU A 50 5.92 12.45 3.10
CA GLU A 50 6.39 11.30 3.88
C GLU A 50 5.34 10.76 4.87
N ALA A 51 4.07 11.06 4.62
CA ALA A 51 2.97 10.69 5.49
C ALA A 51 2.36 9.34 5.08
N ILE A 52 1.97 8.57 6.09
CA ILE A 52 1.09 7.42 5.92
C ILE A 52 -0.35 7.91 5.90
N TYR A 53 -1.17 7.35 5.01
CA TYR A 53 -2.60 7.63 4.98
C TYR A 53 -3.27 7.27 6.31
N ILE A 54 -4.10 8.19 6.78
CA ILE A 54 -5.01 8.00 7.90
C ILE A 54 -6.42 8.23 7.35
N ASP A 55 -7.31 7.28 7.59
CA ASP A 55 -8.69 7.39 7.12
C ASP A 55 -9.51 8.44 7.89
N GLU A 56 -10.75 8.66 7.45
CA GLU A 56 -11.67 9.62 8.07
C GLU A 56 -11.99 9.33 9.54
N THR A 57 -11.71 8.12 10.04
CA THR A 57 -11.89 7.73 11.44
C THR A 57 -10.62 7.86 12.28
N GLY A 58 -9.51 8.29 11.69
CA GLY A 58 -8.22 8.41 12.37
C GLY A 58 -7.42 7.11 12.39
N ILE A 59 -7.77 6.12 11.55
CA ILE A 59 -7.13 4.80 11.54
C ILE A 59 -6.12 4.69 10.40
N GLN A 60 -4.97 4.10 10.70
CA GLN A 60 -3.97 3.73 9.72
C GLN A 60 -4.33 2.36 9.11
N ALA A 61 -5.14 2.39 8.04
CA ALA A 61 -5.63 1.18 7.40
C ALA A 61 -4.52 0.41 6.65
N ILE A 62 -4.58 -0.92 6.74
CA ILE A 62 -3.73 -1.85 5.97
C ILE A 62 -4.50 -2.31 4.74
N TYR A 63 -3.85 -2.26 3.59
CA TYR A 63 -4.41 -2.72 2.33
C TYR A 63 -3.62 -3.92 1.81
N SER A 64 -4.31 -4.88 1.20
CA SER A 64 -3.70 -6.03 0.56
C SER A 64 -3.71 -5.84 -0.96
N PHE A 65 -2.59 -6.19 -1.59
CA PHE A 65 -2.42 -6.18 -3.05
C PHE A 65 -1.72 -7.47 -3.48
N GLN A 66 -2.07 -7.98 -4.65
CA GLN A 66 -1.36 -9.12 -5.21
C GLN A 66 0.07 -8.73 -5.57
N LEU A 67 1.01 -9.67 -5.47
CA LEU A 67 2.42 -9.40 -5.78
C LEU A 67 2.61 -8.82 -7.20
N GLU A 68 1.77 -9.22 -8.15
CA GLU A 68 1.82 -8.71 -9.52
C GLU A 68 1.29 -7.28 -9.70
N GLU A 69 0.59 -6.71 -8.72
CA GLU A 69 0.06 -5.35 -8.75
C GLU A 69 1.08 -4.32 -8.24
N ILE A 70 2.25 -4.78 -7.79
CA ILE A 70 3.22 -3.99 -7.05
C ILE A 70 4.62 -4.15 -7.63
N GLU A 71 5.41 -3.08 -7.58
CA GLU A 71 6.81 -3.05 -7.97
C GLU A 71 7.67 -2.53 -6.82
N ARG A 72 8.92 -2.99 -6.74
CA ARG A 72 9.88 -2.41 -5.78
C ARG A 72 10.17 -0.95 -6.16
N PHE A 73 10.27 -0.10 -5.15
CA PHE A 73 10.68 1.29 -5.30
C PHE A 73 12.00 1.45 -4.54
N GLU A 74 13.08 1.76 -5.27
CA GLU A 74 14.43 1.96 -4.73
C GLU A 74 14.67 3.40 -4.28
#